data_AF-A0A382SKZ7-F1
#
_entry.id   AF-A0A382SKZ7-F1
#
_cell.length_a   1.000
_cell.length_b   1.000
_cell.length_c   1.000
_cell.angle_alpha   90.00
_cell.angle_beta   90.00
_cell.angle_gamma   90.00
#
_symmetry.space_group_name_H-M   'P 1'
#
loop_
_entity.id
_entity.type
_entity.pdbx_description
1 polymer ?
#
loop_
_entity_poly.entity_id
_entity_poly.type
_entity_poly.pdbx_seq_one_letter_code
_entity_poly.pdbx_strand_id
1 'polypeptide(L)'
;PLVREGAFLLSGYRGVDIWFAPIPYSDHGRRAQLFREVELTGTRFTSILKAELLILPISLGCGFVFWSLIWKMGPIPSVVFPYAQKYWHLLALRQFMWISFTTEGGMSFTEIAQPVWMASGFGVAAAGLLAATLWGLPLSLVYGFIRGLQAMPHLLIPEMFGALLGRYYFQRRFGADTWRRWAPVLFAGFACGQGLIGMGAVAVVLITRSVSQLPY
;
A
#
# COMPACT_ATOMS: atom_id res chain seq x y z
N PRO A 1 -12.31 2.11 3.97
CA PRO A 1 -12.13 1.66 2.56
C PRO A 1 -13.40 2.03 1.77
N LEU A 2 -13.28 2.40 0.48
CA LEU A 2 -14.42 2.77 -0.40
C LEU A 2 -15.26 3.98 0.05
N VAL A 3 -14.74 4.83 0.93
CA VAL A 3 -15.48 5.99 1.46
C VAL A 3 -15.78 7.01 0.35
N ARG A 4 -14.83 7.21 -0.57
CA ARG A 4 -14.97 8.12 -1.72
C ARG A 4 -16.02 7.61 -2.70
N GLU A 5 -15.87 6.36 -3.12
CA GLU A 5 -16.78 5.69 -4.05
C GLU A 5 -18.21 5.68 -3.48
N GLY A 6 -18.37 5.34 -2.20
CA GLY A 6 -19.68 5.36 -1.52
C GLY A 6 -20.29 6.75 -1.41
N ALA A 7 -19.50 7.79 -1.09
CA ALA A 7 -19.98 9.16 -1.00
C ALA A 7 -20.49 9.69 -2.36
N PHE A 8 -19.84 9.33 -3.46
CA PHE A 8 -20.26 9.72 -4.82
C PHE A 8 -21.54 9.06 -5.27
N LEU A 9 -21.73 7.79 -4.89
CA LEU A 9 -22.91 7.04 -5.27
C LEU A 9 -24.13 7.45 -4.43
N LEU A 10 -23.92 7.71 -3.13
CA LEU A 10 -24.98 8.17 -2.22
C LEU A 10 -25.38 9.65 -2.43
N SER A 11 -24.52 10.48 -3.02
CA SER A 11 -24.87 11.87 -3.33
C SER A 11 -25.87 12.02 -4.49
N GLY A 12 -26.17 10.93 -5.21
CA GLY A 12 -27.10 10.94 -6.34
C GLY A 12 -26.59 11.67 -7.58
N TYR A 13 -25.29 11.97 -7.64
CA TYR A 13 -24.68 12.69 -8.75
C TYR A 13 -24.66 11.83 -10.03
N ARG A 14 -25.05 12.43 -11.15
CA ARG A 14 -24.97 11.83 -12.50
C ARG A 14 -23.92 12.57 -13.30
N GLY A 15 -23.02 11.81 -13.91
CA GLY A 15 -21.88 12.34 -14.66
C GLY A 15 -20.55 11.72 -14.24
N VAL A 16 -19.55 11.96 -15.07
CA VAL A 16 -18.19 11.39 -14.93
C VAL A 16 -17.28 12.36 -14.15
N ASP A 17 -17.58 13.64 -14.16
CA ASP A 17 -16.71 14.72 -13.68
C ASP A 17 -16.33 14.58 -12.19
N ILE A 18 -17.25 14.07 -11.36
CA ILE A 18 -17.02 13.85 -9.93
C ILE A 18 -15.87 12.87 -9.66
N TRP A 19 -15.61 11.93 -10.58
CA TRP A 19 -14.54 10.95 -10.44
C TRP A 19 -13.14 11.54 -10.71
N PHE A 20 -13.08 12.67 -11.41
CA PHE A 20 -11.84 13.39 -11.72
C PHE A 20 -11.64 14.61 -10.82
N ALA A 21 -12.61 14.94 -9.96
CA ALA A 21 -12.51 16.05 -9.03
C ALA A 21 -11.44 15.79 -7.94
N PRO A 22 -10.54 16.75 -7.68
CA PRO A 22 -9.56 16.63 -6.60
C PRO A 22 -10.25 16.81 -5.24
N ILE A 23 -10.58 15.70 -4.57
CA ILE A 23 -11.19 15.74 -3.24
C ILE A 23 -10.09 15.66 -2.16
N PRO A 24 -10.10 16.54 -1.15
CA PRO A 24 -9.12 16.53 -0.08
C PRO A 24 -9.32 15.32 0.84
N TYR A 25 -8.79 14.18 0.44
CA TYR A 25 -8.62 12.97 1.27
C TYR A 25 -7.25 12.94 1.97
N SER A 26 -6.54 14.06 2.02
CA SER A 26 -5.19 14.12 2.55
C SER A 26 -5.19 13.94 4.07
N ASP A 27 -4.86 12.73 4.52
CA ASP A 27 -4.54 12.47 5.91
C ASP A 27 -3.16 13.06 6.24
N HIS A 28 -3.16 14.15 7.01
CA HIS A 28 -1.95 14.79 7.51
C HIS A 28 -1.51 14.25 8.88
N GLY A 29 -2.27 13.34 9.50
CA GLY A 29 -1.99 12.78 10.82
C GLY A 29 -0.67 12.03 10.88
N ARG A 30 -0.35 11.26 9.83
CA ARG A 30 0.96 10.57 9.73
C ARG A 30 2.13 11.55 9.65
N ARG A 31 1.96 12.71 8.99
CA ARG A 31 3.00 13.75 8.95
C ARG A 31 3.16 14.44 10.31
N ALA A 32 2.06 14.66 11.03
CA ALA A 32 2.11 15.15 12.40
C ALA A 32 2.83 14.17 13.36
N GLN A 33 2.61 12.86 13.19
CA GLN A 33 3.34 11.84 13.96
C GLN A 33 4.84 11.85 13.67
N LEU A 34 5.24 11.99 12.41
CA LEU A 34 6.65 12.13 12.04
C LEU A 34 7.29 13.34 12.74
N PHE A 35 6.61 14.48 12.82
CA PHE A 35 7.14 15.63 13.56
C PHE A 35 7.33 15.34 15.05
N ARG A 36 6.44 14.54 15.65
CA ARG A 36 6.59 14.11 17.05
C ARG A 36 7.77 13.15 17.22
N GLU A 37 7.98 12.21 16.30
CA GLU A 37 9.13 11.30 16.31
C GLU A 37 10.46 12.07 16.19
N VAL A 38 10.48 13.12 15.37
CA VAL A 38 11.63 14.03 15.19
C VAL A 38 11.96 14.77 16.49
N GLU A 39 10.94 15.29 17.17
CA GLU A 39 11.09 15.92 18.48
C GLU A 39 11.64 14.93 19.52
N LEU A 40 11.11 13.70 19.55
CA LEU A 40 11.53 12.66 20.50
C LEU A 40 12.94 12.13 20.24
N THR A 41 13.39 12.13 18.98
CA THR A 41 14.75 11.73 18.59
C THR A 41 15.78 12.84 18.73
N GLY A 42 15.35 14.05 19.14
CA GLY A 42 16.23 15.22 19.30
C GLY A 42 16.81 15.74 17.98
N THR A 43 16.23 15.36 16.84
CA THR A 43 16.72 15.80 15.53
C THR A 43 16.19 17.20 15.22
N ARG A 44 17.07 18.08 14.74
CA ARG A 44 16.68 19.45 14.39
C ARG A 44 15.83 19.42 13.11
N PHE A 45 14.71 20.14 13.09
CA PHE A 45 13.85 20.28 11.89
C PHE A 45 14.65 20.70 10.65
N THR A 46 15.63 21.60 10.83
CA THR A 46 16.52 22.05 9.76
C THR A 46 17.39 20.94 9.17
N SER A 47 17.71 19.90 9.94
CA SER A 47 18.44 18.72 9.44
C SER A 47 17.59 17.90 8.48
N ILE A 48 16.30 17.77 8.77
CA ILE A 48 15.35 17.03 7.94
C ILE A 48 15.08 17.78 6.66
N LEU A 49 14.84 19.10 6.77
CA LEU A 49 14.67 19.95 5.59
C LEU A 49 15.91 19.91 4.68
N LYS A 50 17.13 19.93 5.27
CA LYS A 50 18.37 19.77 4.50
C LYS A 50 18.46 18.39 3.84
N ALA A 51 18.04 17.33 4.53
CA ALA A 51 18.01 15.98 3.96
C ALA A 51 17.03 15.89 2.79
N GLU A 52 15.81 16.40 2.93
CA GLU A 52 14.82 16.44 1.84
C GLU A 52 15.32 17.27 0.66
N LEU A 53 15.89 18.45 0.93
CA LEU A 53 16.46 19.33 -0.10
C LEU A 53 17.65 18.69 -0.84
N LEU A 54 18.41 17.80 -0.18
CA LEU A 54 19.50 17.05 -0.82
C LEU A 54 18.96 15.85 -1.62
N ILE A 55 17.98 15.13 -1.09
CA ILE A 55 17.40 13.94 -1.72
C ILE A 55 16.63 14.33 -2.99
N LEU A 56 15.92 15.45 -2.97
CA LEU A 56 15.09 15.92 -4.08
C LEU A 56 15.88 16.04 -5.41
N PRO A 57 16.98 16.81 -5.51
CA PRO A 57 17.74 16.94 -6.75
C PRO A 57 18.39 15.62 -7.19
N ILE A 58 18.88 14.81 -6.25
CA ILE A 58 19.46 13.49 -6.55
C ILE A 58 18.39 12.58 -7.15
N SER A 59 17.23 12.50 -6.51
CA SER A 59 16.11 11.67 -6.96
C SER A 59 15.54 12.13 -8.30
N LEU A 60 15.44 13.43 -8.54
CA LEU A 60 15.03 13.98 -9.83
C LEU A 60 16.06 13.66 -10.91
N GLY A 61 17.35 13.90 -10.64
CA GLY A 61 18.44 13.62 -11.59
C GLY A 61 18.49 12.15 -11.99
N CYS A 62 18.53 11.25 -10.99
CA CYS A 62 18.47 9.80 -11.24
C CYS A 62 17.15 9.39 -11.91
N GLY A 63 16.04 10.01 -11.53
CA GLY A 63 14.72 9.77 -12.11
C GLY A 63 14.65 10.10 -13.60
N PHE A 64 15.23 11.24 -14.03
CA PHE A 64 15.30 11.60 -15.44
C PHE A 64 16.19 10.66 -16.25
N VAL A 65 17.32 10.22 -15.70
CA VAL A 65 18.18 9.21 -16.35
C VAL A 65 17.42 7.90 -16.53
N PHE A 66 16.75 7.43 -15.48
CA PHE A 66 15.98 6.19 -15.50
C PHE A 66 14.81 6.26 -16.49
N TRP A 67 14.08 7.38 -16.48
CA TRP A 67 13.03 7.66 -17.46
C TRP A 67 13.60 7.59 -18.87
N SER A 68 14.68 8.31 -19.17
CA SER A 68 15.31 8.31 -20.50
C SER A 68 15.68 6.90 -20.99
N LEU A 69 16.20 6.04 -20.09
CA LEU A 69 16.50 4.64 -20.42
C LEU A 69 15.24 3.83 -20.69
N ILE A 70 14.18 4.00 -19.90
CA ILE A 70 12.91 3.29 -20.09
C ILE A 70 12.32 3.52 -21.47
N TRP A 71 12.25 4.78 -21.91
CA TRP A 71 11.66 5.11 -23.21
C TRP A 71 12.48 4.59 -24.40
N LYS A 72 13.78 4.33 -24.20
CA LYS A 72 14.64 3.73 -25.24
C LYS A 72 14.47 2.22 -25.37
N MET A 73 13.95 1.52 -24.36
CA MET A 73 13.77 0.06 -24.39
C MET A 73 12.55 -0.40 -25.20
N GLY A 74 11.64 0.49 -25.57
CA GLY A 74 10.48 0.16 -26.41
C GLY A 74 9.20 0.86 -25.97
N PRO A 75 8.13 0.71 -26.77
CA PRO A 75 6.85 1.34 -26.47
C PRO A 75 6.25 0.73 -25.20
N ILE A 76 5.71 1.59 -24.34
CA ILE A 76 4.88 1.19 -23.20
C ILE A 76 3.42 1.30 -23.68
N PRO A 77 2.57 0.26 -23.56
CA PRO A 77 2.80 -1.10 -23.06
C PRO A 77 3.35 -2.08 -24.13
N SER A 78 4.26 -2.96 -23.74
CA SER A 78 4.82 -4.03 -24.60
C SER A 78 5.20 -5.27 -23.77
N VAL A 79 5.59 -6.36 -24.44
CA VAL A 79 6.07 -7.60 -23.80
C VAL A 79 7.31 -7.40 -22.92
N VAL A 80 8.06 -6.31 -23.15
CA VAL A 80 9.20 -5.91 -22.30
C VAL A 80 8.71 -5.43 -20.93
N PHE A 81 7.48 -4.92 -20.84
CA PHE A 81 6.84 -4.41 -19.63
C PHE A 81 5.55 -5.18 -19.27
N PRO A 82 5.66 -6.46 -18.84
CA PRO A 82 4.50 -7.32 -18.59
C PRO A 82 3.58 -6.79 -17.49
N TYR A 83 4.14 -6.08 -16.50
CA TYR A 83 3.34 -5.44 -15.44
C TYR A 83 2.45 -4.35 -16.03
N ALA A 84 3.00 -3.42 -16.82
CA ALA A 84 2.22 -2.34 -17.42
C ALA A 84 1.14 -2.90 -18.36
N GLN A 85 1.48 -3.91 -19.17
CA GLN A 85 0.53 -4.52 -20.11
C GLN A 85 -0.69 -5.14 -19.41
N LYS A 86 -0.50 -5.87 -18.30
CA LYS A 86 -1.59 -6.58 -17.62
C LYS A 86 -2.28 -5.71 -16.56
N TYR A 87 -1.49 -5.06 -15.69
CA TYR A 87 -2.04 -4.35 -14.55
C TYR A 87 -2.66 -3.01 -14.92
N TRP A 88 -2.13 -2.26 -15.89
CA TRP A 88 -2.76 -0.98 -16.27
C TRP A 88 -4.15 -1.21 -16.86
N HIS A 89 -4.31 -2.24 -17.68
CA HIS A 89 -5.63 -2.62 -18.19
C HIS A 89 -6.58 -3.01 -17.05
N LEU A 90 -6.13 -3.85 -16.10
CA LEU A 90 -6.96 -4.25 -14.95
C LEU A 90 -7.35 -3.06 -14.06
N LEU A 91 -6.40 -2.14 -13.82
CA LEU A 91 -6.65 -0.93 -13.04
C LEU A 91 -7.64 0.00 -13.75
N ALA A 92 -7.46 0.18 -15.07
CA ALA A 92 -8.38 0.96 -15.88
C ALA A 92 -9.78 0.35 -15.87
N LEU A 93 -9.90 -0.98 -16.05
CA LEU A 93 -11.20 -1.67 -16.00
C LEU A 93 -11.89 -1.52 -14.64
N ARG A 94 -11.11 -1.64 -13.55
CA ARG A 94 -11.62 -1.41 -12.19
C ARG A 94 -12.08 0.04 -11.99
N GLN A 95 -11.39 1.03 -12.57
CA GLN A 95 -11.78 2.43 -12.50
C GLN A 95 -13.02 2.71 -13.35
N PHE A 96 -13.08 2.17 -14.57
CA PHE A 96 -14.24 2.29 -15.45
C PHE A 96 -15.50 1.72 -14.82
N MET A 97 -15.39 0.57 -14.14
CA MET A 97 -16.51 -0.02 -13.39
C MET A 97 -17.15 0.98 -12.41
N TRP A 98 -16.34 1.77 -11.71
CA TRP A 98 -16.86 2.77 -10.78
C TRP A 98 -17.53 3.95 -11.48
N ILE A 99 -16.93 4.43 -12.57
CA ILE A 99 -17.47 5.53 -13.39
C ILE A 99 -18.78 5.13 -14.08
N SER A 100 -18.92 3.87 -14.48
CA SER A 100 -20.14 3.35 -15.11
C SER A 100 -21.37 3.49 -14.22
N PHE A 101 -21.24 3.48 -12.89
CA PHE A 101 -22.38 3.62 -11.98
C PHE A 101 -23.02 5.02 -11.98
N THR A 102 -22.30 6.06 -12.42
CA THR A 102 -22.80 7.44 -12.44
C THR A 102 -23.14 7.94 -13.85
N THR A 103 -22.92 7.11 -14.89
CA THR A 103 -23.16 7.47 -16.30
C THR A 103 -24.58 7.08 -16.73
N GLU A 104 -25.24 7.90 -17.54
CA GLU A 104 -26.57 7.58 -18.07
C GLU A 104 -26.54 6.32 -18.95
N GLY A 105 -27.32 5.30 -18.59
CA GLY A 105 -27.31 3.97 -19.25
C GLY A 105 -26.31 2.97 -18.68
N GLY A 106 -25.60 3.31 -17.59
CA GLY A 106 -24.74 2.38 -16.86
C GLY A 106 -25.49 1.50 -15.85
N MET A 107 -24.76 0.62 -15.14
CA MET A 107 -25.34 -0.26 -14.13
C MET A 107 -25.93 0.54 -12.97
N SER A 108 -27.13 0.18 -12.48
CA SER A 108 -27.70 0.85 -11.32
C SER A 108 -27.00 0.39 -10.04
N PHE A 109 -26.52 1.34 -9.24
CA PHE A 109 -25.94 1.04 -7.93
C PHE A 109 -26.93 0.29 -7.02
N THR A 110 -28.23 0.53 -7.15
CA THR A 110 -29.27 -0.14 -6.36
C THR A 110 -29.49 -1.61 -6.73
N GLU A 111 -29.10 -2.02 -7.94
CA GLU A 111 -29.20 -3.42 -8.39
C GLU A 111 -28.01 -4.26 -7.88
N ILE A 112 -26.87 -3.63 -7.66
CA ILE A 112 -25.61 -4.30 -7.27
C ILE A 112 -25.34 -4.15 -5.77
N ALA A 113 -25.75 -3.05 -5.15
CA ALA A 113 -25.71 -2.91 -3.71
C ALA A 113 -26.74 -3.87 -3.12
N GLN A 114 -26.26 -4.97 -2.53
CA GLN A 114 -27.10 -5.83 -1.72
C GLN A 114 -27.04 -5.35 -0.27
N PRO A 115 -27.95 -4.44 0.16
CA PRO A 115 -27.87 -3.80 1.47
C PRO A 115 -27.92 -4.81 2.61
N VAL A 116 -28.59 -5.95 2.40
CA VAL A 116 -28.68 -7.05 3.37
C VAL A 116 -27.30 -7.63 3.68
N TRP A 117 -26.45 -7.83 2.67
CA TRP A 117 -25.10 -8.37 2.87
C TRP A 117 -24.13 -7.35 3.46
N MET A 118 -24.28 -6.07 3.09
CA MET A 118 -23.50 -4.99 3.69
C MET A 118 -23.86 -4.79 5.17
N ALA A 119 -25.15 -4.78 5.49
CA ALA A 119 -25.65 -4.66 6.84
C ALA A 119 -25.33 -5.90 7.69
N SER A 120 -25.42 -7.10 7.13
CA SER A 120 -25.04 -8.33 7.83
C SER A 120 -23.54 -8.39 8.08
N GLY A 121 -22.70 -8.01 7.11
CA GLY A 121 -21.26 -7.89 7.30
C GLY A 121 -20.89 -6.87 8.38
N PHE A 122 -21.53 -5.71 8.38
CA PHE A 122 -21.36 -4.71 9.44
C PHE A 122 -21.84 -5.21 10.80
N GLY A 123 -23.01 -5.85 10.85
CA GLY A 123 -23.59 -6.42 12.07
C GLY A 123 -22.72 -7.52 12.67
N VAL A 124 -22.20 -8.43 11.85
CA VAL A 124 -21.27 -9.49 12.29
C VAL A 124 -19.96 -8.89 12.81
N ALA A 125 -19.40 -7.89 12.11
CA ALA A 125 -18.18 -7.22 12.56
C ALA A 125 -18.38 -6.48 13.88
N ALA A 126 -19.48 -5.73 14.03
CA ALA A 126 -19.82 -4.99 15.24
C ALA A 126 -20.12 -5.93 16.42
N ALA A 127 -20.88 -7.00 16.19
CA ALA A 127 -21.17 -8.02 17.20
C ALA A 127 -19.89 -8.76 17.64
N GLY A 128 -18.99 -9.08 16.70
CA GLY A 128 -17.69 -9.67 17.01
C GLY A 128 -16.81 -8.75 17.86
N LEU A 129 -16.81 -7.45 17.56
CA LEU A 129 -16.11 -6.44 18.36
C LEU A 129 -16.70 -6.31 19.77
N LEU A 130 -18.03 -6.25 19.88
CA LEU A 130 -18.73 -6.17 21.17
C LEU A 130 -18.50 -7.43 22.02
N ALA A 131 -18.60 -8.62 21.42
CA ALA A 131 -18.31 -9.88 22.09
C ALA A 131 -16.86 -9.93 22.59
N ALA A 132 -15.90 -9.48 21.76
CA ALA A 132 -14.49 -9.43 22.15
C ALA A 132 -14.24 -8.47 23.31
N THR A 133 -14.91 -7.31 23.34
CA THR A 133 -14.81 -6.37 24.46
C THR A 133 -15.46 -6.89 25.74
N LEU A 134 -16.60 -7.60 25.65
CA LEU A 134 -17.29 -8.21 26.79
C LEU A 134 -16.48 -9.36 27.41
N TRP A 135 -15.75 -10.12 26.58
CA TRP A 135 -14.84 -11.18 27.03
C TRP A 135 -13.44 -10.68 27.44
N GLY A 136 -13.20 -9.36 27.44
CA GLY A 136 -11.92 -8.79 27.85
C GLY A 136 -10.73 -9.20 26.97
N LEU A 137 -10.99 -9.60 25.71
CA LEU A 137 -9.92 -9.98 24.79
C LEU A 137 -9.08 -8.75 24.44
N PRO A 138 -7.75 -8.89 24.30
CA PRO A 138 -6.88 -7.79 23.95
C PRO A 138 -7.27 -7.24 22.58
N LEU A 139 -7.44 -5.91 22.50
CA LEU A 139 -7.80 -5.18 21.27
C LEU A 139 -6.88 -5.53 20.09
N SER A 140 -5.62 -5.88 20.35
CA SER A 140 -4.66 -6.33 19.34
C SER A 140 -5.10 -7.58 18.57
N LEU A 141 -5.85 -8.49 19.21
CA LEU A 141 -6.37 -9.70 18.56
C LEU A 141 -7.52 -9.36 17.61
N VAL A 142 -8.39 -8.43 18.00
CA VAL A 142 -9.52 -7.94 17.19
C VAL A 142 -9.01 -7.22 15.95
N TYR A 143 -8.09 -6.26 16.12
CA TYR A 143 -7.49 -5.54 15.00
C TYR A 143 -6.65 -6.46 14.11
N GLY A 144 -5.96 -7.45 14.70
CA GLY A 144 -5.22 -8.47 13.94
C GLY A 144 -6.14 -9.34 13.08
N PHE A 145 -7.30 -9.74 13.59
CA PHE A 145 -8.29 -10.52 12.84
C PHE A 145 -8.92 -9.73 11.69
N ILE A 146 -9.31 -8.47 11.94
CA ILE A 146 -9.85 -7.59 10.91
C ILE A 146 -8.82 -7.35 9.80
N ARG A 147 -7.56 -7.09 10.17
CA ARG A 147 -6.45 -6.98 9.21
C ARG A 147 -6.26 -8.27 8.41
N GLY A 148 -6.34 -9.42 9.08
CA GLY A 148 -6.19 -10.73 8.44
C GLY A 148 -7.28 -11.04 7.41
N LEU A 149 -8.53 -10.64 7.67
CA LEU A 149 -9.66 -10.81 6.74
C LEU A 149 -9.53 -9.95 5.47
N GLN A 150 -8.92 -8.77 5.57
CA GLN A 150 -8.70 -7.88 4.43
C GLN A 150 -7.41 -8.21 3.66
N ALA A 151 -6.45 -8.86 4.31
CA ALA A 151 -5.19 -9.23 3.70
C ALA A 151 -5.35 -10.45 2.80
N MET A 152 -4.65 -10.45 1.66
CA MET A 152 -4.58 -11.63 0.81
C MET A 152 -3.82 -12.74 1.56
N PRO A 153 -4.27 -14.02 1.45
CA PRO A 153 -3.71 -15.11 2.25
C PRO A 153 -2.21 -15.32 2.03
N HIS A 154 -1.70 -15.00 0.84
CA HIS A 154 -0.26 -15.09 0.53
C HIS A 154 0.61 -14.07 1.29
N LEU A 155 0.04 -12.97 1.82
CA LEU A 155 0.74 -12.04 2.70
C LEU A 155 0.61 -12.45 4.17
N LEU A 156 -0.55 -12.99 4.54
CA LEU A 156 -0.86 -13.37 5.92
C LEU A 156 -0.06 -14.58 6.39
N ILE A 157 0.10 -15.60 5.54
CA ILE A 157 0.79 -16.84 5.92
C ILE A 157 2.26 -16.58 6.29
N PRO A 158 3.07 -15.84 5.50
CA PRO A 158 4.43 -15.47 5.88
C PRO A 158 4.51 -14.61 7.14
N GLU A 159 3.61 -13.62 7.30
CA GLU A 159 3.54 -12.79 8.51
C GLU A 159 3.29 -13.66 9.76
N MET A 160 2.36 -14.61 9.65
CA MET A 160 2.04 -15.55 10.72
C MET A 160 3.24 -16.46 11.04
N PHE A 161 3.90 -17.00 10.01
CA PHE A 161 5.13 -17.79 10.19
C PHE A 161 6.23 -16.98 10.91
N GLY A 162 6.45 -15.74 10.50
CA GLY A 162 7.41 -14.84 11.14
C GLY A 162 7.06 -14.54 12.60
N ALA A 163 5.77 -14.32 12.90
CA ALA A 163 5.29 -14.09 14.26
C ALA A 163 5.45 -15.33 15.15
N LEU A 164 5.14 -16.51 14.63
CA LEU A 164 5.31 -17.79 15.34
C LEU A 164 6.80 -18.08 15.60
N LEU A 165 7.66 -17.89 14.61
CA LEU A 165 9.12 -18.03 14.74
C LEU A 165 9.67 -17.06 15.79
N GLY A 166 9.21 -15.80 15.76
CA GLY A 166 9.50 -14.77 16.75
C GLY A 166 9.15 -15.21 18.17
N ARG A 167 7.94 -15.73 18.37
CA ARG A 167 7.42 -16.09 19.70
C ARG A 167 8.00 -17.39 20.24
N TYR A 168 8.10 -18.44 19.41
CA TYR A 168 8.47 -19.77 19.90
C TYR A 168 9.97 -20.06 19.84
N TYR A 169 10.69 -19.52 18.86
CA TYR A 169 12.12 -19.78 18.71
C TYR A 169 12.97 -18.64 19.28
N PHE A 170 12.74 -17.41 18.80
CA PHE A 170 13.62 -16.30 19.12
C PHE A 170 13.45 -15.76 20.54
N GLN A 171 12.22 -15.63 21.05
CA GLN A 171 11.98 -15.22 22.43
C GLN A 171 12.51 -16.26 23.44
N ARG A 172 12.43 -17.56 23.13
CA ARG A 172 12.98 -18.62 24.01
C ARG A 172 14.51 -18.64 24.01
N ARG A 173 15.15 -18.34 22.88
CA ARG A 173 16.62 -18.39 22.74
C ARG A 173 17.35 -17.13 23.23
N PHE A 174 16.78 -15.95 23.02
CA PHE A 174 17.47 -14.67 23.28
C PHE A 174 16.90 -13.86 24.45
N GLY A 175 15.81 -14.33 25.06
CA GLY A 175 15.07 -13.60 26.09
C GLY A 175 14.05 -12.62 25.50
N ALA A 176 12.91 -12.47 26.19
CA ALA A 176 11.77 -11.72 25.67
C ALA A 176 12.07 -10.22 25.46
N ASP A 177 12.80 -9.60 26.39
CA ASP A 177 13.09 -8.15 26.32
C ASP A 177 14.16 -7.82 25.28
N THR A 178 15.19 -8.66 25.16
CA THR A 178 16.24 -8.51 24.15
C THR A 178 15.67 -8.65 22.74
N TRP A 179 14.84 -9.68 22.51
CA TRP A 179 14.22 -9.90 21.20
C TRP A 179 13.30 -8.74 20.78
N ARG A 180 12.52 -8.18 21.71
CA ARG A 180 11.64 -7.03 21.44
C ARG A 180 12.42 -5.78 21.01
N ARG A 181 13.64 -5.60 21.50
CA ARG A 181 14.53 -4.48 21.10
C ARG A 181 15.22 -4.74 19.76
N TRP A 182 15.61 -5.98 19.48
CA TRP A 182 16.30 -6.34 18.24
C TRP A 182 15.39 -6.48 17.03
N ALA A 183 14.13 -6.90 17.22
CA ALA A 183 13.20 -7.13 16.11
C ALA A 183 12.99 -5.88 15.22
N PRO A 184 12.78 -4.66 15.75
CA PRO A 184 12.70 -3.45 14.93
C PRO A 184 13.99 -3.15 14.16
N VAL A 185 15.16 -3.38 14.77
CA VAL A 185 16.47 -3.14 14.15
C VAL A 185 16.73 -4.12 13.01
N LEU A 186 16.44 -5.40 13.22
CA LEU A 186 16.53 -6.42 12.18
C LEU A 186 15.57 -6.15 11.02
N PHE A 187 14.34 -5.73 11.33
CA PHE A 187 13.36 -5.35 10.32
C PHE A 187 13.82 -4.14 9.50
N ALA A 188 14.34 -3.09 10.15
CA ALA A 188 14.89 -1.92 9.47
C ALA A 188 16.08 -2.30 8.55
N GLY A 189 16.98 -3.16 9.04
CA GLY A 189 18.10 -3.67 8.25
C GLY A 189 17.65 -4.50 7.05
N PHE A 190 16.71 -5.42 7.25
CA PHE A 190 16.13 -6.23 6.17
C PHE A 190 15.41 -5.37 5.13
N ALA A 191 14.59 -4.42 5.55
CA ALA A 191 13.87 -3.50 4.65
C ALA A 191 14.84 -2.66 3.81
N CYS A 192 15.90 -2.14 4.42
CA CYS A 192 16.96 -1.43 3.71
C CYS A 192 17.67 -2.34 2.69
N GLY A 193 18.04 -3.56 3.09
CA GLY A 193 18.67 -4.54 2.20
C GLY A 193 17.78 -4.95 1.02
N GLN A 194 16.50 -5.18 1.26
CA GLN A 194 15.50 -5.44 0.22
C GLN A 194 15.44 -4.29 -0.80
N GLY A 195 15.46 -3.04 -0.32
CA GLY A 195 15.50 -1.85 -1.19
C GLY A 195 16.75 -1.82 -2.08
N LEU A 196 17.94 -1.99 -1.48
CA LEU A 196 19.21 -1.96 -2.21
C LEU A 196 19.34 -3.09 -3.24
N ILE A 197 19.00 -4.33 -2.85
CA ILE A 197 19.04 -5.49 -3.75
C ILE A 197 18.00 -5.32 -4.86
N GLY A 198 16.79 -4.84 -4.53
CA GLY A 198 15.74 -4.57 -5.52
C GLY A 198 16.19 -3.54 -6.56
N MET A 199 16.77 -2.43 -6.12
CA MET A 199 17.32 -1.41 -7.03
C MET A 199 18.48 -1.95 -7.88
N GLY A 200 19.39 -2.73 -7.27
CA GLY A 200 20.50 -3.37 -7.99
C GLY A 200 20.01 -4.35 -9.07
N ALA A 201 19.04 -5.19 -8.74
CA ALA A 201 18.45 -6.13 -9.69
C ALA A 201 17.78 -5.40 -10.86
N VAL A 202 17.03 -4.33 -10.59
CA VAL A 202 16.42 -3.51 -11.64
C VAL A 202 17.50 -2.87 -12.52
N ALA A 203 18.57 -2.32 -11.95
CA ALA A 203 19.66 -1.74 -12.71
C ALA A 203 20.33 -2.77 -13.65
N VAL A 204 20.60 -3.98 -13.15
CA VAL A 204 21.15 -5.08 -13.95
C VAL A 204 20.20 -5.44 -15.10
N VAL A 205 18.91 -5.64 -14.81
CA VAL A 205 17.90 -5.97 -15.83
C VAL A 205 17.83 -4.89 -16.90
N LEU A 206 17.88 -3.61 -16.53
CA LEU A 206 17.85 -2.50 -17.49
C LEU A 206 19.08 -2.48 -18.38
N ILE A 207 20.27 -2.72 -17.83
CA ILE A 207 21.51 -2.80 -18.62
C ILE A 207 21.41 -3.99 -19.57
N THR A 208 21.04 -5.17 -19.08
CA THR A 208 20.90 -6.37 -19.92
C THR A 208 19.89 -6.15 -21.04
N ARG A 209 18.73 -5.56 -20.75
CA ARG A 209 17.70 -5.26 -21.76
C ARG A 209 18.14 -4.21 -22.76
N SER A 210 18.90 -3.20 -22.34
CA SER A 210 19.44 -2.17 -23.24
C SER A 210 20.52 -2.71 -24.17
N VAL A 211 21.34 -3.68 -23.71
CA VAL A 211 22.38 -4.33 -24.53
C VAL A 211 21.80 -5.41 -25.44
N SER A 212 20.75 -6.12 -24.98
CA SER A 212 20.09 -7.17 -25.78
C SER A 212 19.17 -6.64 -26.88
N GLN A 213 18.97 -5.31 -26.97
CA GLN A 213 18.32 -4.68 -28.12
C GLN A 213 19.30 -4.62 -29.30
N LEU A 214 19.75 -5.79 -29.75
CA LEU A 214 20.34 -5.92 -31.08
C LEU A 214 19.18 -5.80 -32.10
N PRO A 215 19.29 -4.89 -33.07
CA PRO A 215 18.17 -4.50 -33.91
C PRO A 215 17.93 -5.51 -35.03
N TYR A 216 17.03 -6.47 -34.83
CA TYR A 216 16.30 -7.14 -35.91
C TYR A 216 14.90 -7.50 -35.41
#